data_AF-A0A545ATY7-F1
#
_entry.id   AF-A0A545ATY7-F1
#
_cell.length_a   1.000
_cell.length_b   1.000
_cell.length_c   1.000
_cell.angle_alpha   90.00
_cell.angle_beta   90.00
_cell.angle_gamma   90.00
#
_symmetry.space_group_name_H-M   'P 1'
#
loop_
_entity.id
_entity.type
_entity.pdbx_description
1 polymer ?
#
loop_
_entity_poly.entity_id
_entity_poly.type
_entity_poly.pdbx_seq_one_letter_code
_entity_poly.pdbx_strand_id
1 'polypeptide(L)'
;MGEFVPAGFDPPSALVTDDFRLEPLDDQHNERDYDAWTSSVDFIHALPGFETWKWPKPMSRAELDRPLYEAVARWLEQSWPFAELVYAPR
;
A
#
# COMPACT_ATOMS: atom_id res chain seq x y z
N MET A 1 -9.61 -30.75 4.61
CA MET A 1 -9.51 -29.38 4.06
C MET A 1 -8.53 -29.43 2.91
N GLY A 2 -8.92 -28.97 1.73
CA GLY A 2 -7.97 -28.78 0.63
C GLY A 2 -7.12 -27.52 0.87
N GLU A 3 -5.98 -27.44 0.21
CA GLU A 3 -5.11 -26.26 0.24
C GLU A 3 -5.87 -25.05 -0.35
N PHE A 4 -5.84 -23.89 0.33
CA PHE A 4 -6.53 -22.67 -0.12
C PHE A 4 -5.97 -22.17 -1.47
N VAL A 5 -4.67 -22.35 -1.69
CA VAL A 5 -3.96 -22.05 -2.94
C VAL A 5 -3.25 -23.30 -3.40
N PRO A 6 -3.51 -23.84 -4.60
CA PRO A 6 -2.80 -25.02 -5.09
C PRO A 6 -1.31 -24.78 -5.22
N ALA A 7 -0.50 -25.78 -4.86
CA ALA A 7 0.92 -25.81 -5.23
C ALA A 7 1.08 -25.59 -6.75
N GLY A 8 1.80 -24.53 -7.13
CA GLY A 8 2.03 -24.14 -8.54
C GLY A 8 1.02 -23.15 -9.12
N PHE A 9 0.14 -22.56 -8.30
CA PHE A 9 -0.66 -21.42 -8.72
C PHE A 9 0.24 -20.25 -9.13
N ASP A 10 0.07 -19.78 -10.37
CA ASP A 10 0.75 -18.60 -10.90
C ASP A 10 -0.20 -17.39 -10.78
N PRO A 11 0.03 -16.46 -9.86
CA PRO A 11 -0.86 -15.31 -9.66
C PRO A 11 -0.82 -14.38 -10.89
N PRO A 12 -1.98 -13.88 -11.36
CA PRO A 12 -2.00 -12.97 -12.49
C PRO A 12 -1.27 -11.66 -12.15
N SER A 13 -0.37 -11.25 -13.05
CA SER A 13 0.43 -10.04 -12.88
C SER A 13 -0.26 -8.77 -13.39
N ALA A 14 -1.28 -8.90 -14.25
CA ALA A 14 -2.10 -7.78 -14.68
C ALA A 14 -3.45 -8.22 -15.28
N LEU A 15 -4.41 -7.29 -15.26
CA LEU A 15 -5.62 -7.30 -16.10
C LEU A 15 -5.55 -6.10 -17.04
N VAL A 16 -5.62 -6.33 -18.35
CA VAL A 16 -5.59 -5.27 -19.37
C VAL A 16 -6.89 -5.29 -20.16
N THR A 17 -7.50 -4.12 -20.30
CA THR A 17 -8.68 -3.85 -21.13
C THR A 17 -8.37 -2.68 -22.06
N ASP A 18 -9.30 -2.34 -22.96
CA ASP A 18 -9.15 -1.16 -23.82
C ASP A 18 -9.13 0.16 -23.03
N ASP A 19 -9.77 0.19 -21.86
CA ASP A 19 -9.95 1.39 -21.04
C ASP A 19 -8.90 1.52 -19.93
N PHE A 20 -8.46 0.39 -19.35
CA PHE A 20 -7.59 0.40 -18.18
C PHE A 20 -6.73 -0.85 -18.04
N ARG A 21 -5.65 -0.68 -17.26
CA ARG A 21 -4.76 -1.73 -16.79
C ARG A 21 -4.76 -1.77 -15.26
N LEU A 22 -4.93 -2.94 -14.68
CA LEU A 22 -4.72 -3.21 -13.26
C LEU A 22 -3.49 -4.09 -13.11
N GLU A 23 -2.57 -3.71 -12.26
CA GLU A 23 -1.39 -4.50 -11.89
C GLU A 23 -1.11 -4.34 -10.39
N PRO A 24 -0.46 -5.31 -9.73
CA PRO A 24 -0.01 -5.14 -8.35
C PRO A 24 0.92 -3.94 -8.23
N LEU A 25 0.73 -3.15 -7.18
CA LEU A 25 1.64 -2.05 -6.86
C LEU A 25 3.03 -2.60 -6.53
N ASP A 26 4.05 -1.87 -6.97
CA ASP A 26 5.45 -2.15 -6.73
C ASP A 26 6.21 -0.82 -6.48
N ASP A 27 7.51 -0.92 -6.21
CA ASP A 27 8.32 0.25 -5.84
C ASP A 27 8.43 1.31 -6.96
N GLN A 28 8.34 0.94 -8.25
CA GLN A 28 8.44 1.89 -9.37
C GLN A 28 7.19 2.79 -9.49
N HIS A 29 6.05 2.39 -8.91
CA HIS A 29 4.85 3.22 -8.89
C HIS A 29 4.90 4.34 -7.84
N ASN A 30 5.70 4.16 -6.78
CA ASN A 30 5.67 5.05 -5.61
C ASN A 30 6.01 6.50 -5.93
N GLU A 31 7.00 6.77 -6.80
CA GLU A 31 7.38 8.15 -7.14
C GLU A 31 6.26 8.88 -7.90
N ARG A 32 5.65 8.21 -8.87
CA ARG A 32 4.56 8.79 -9.67
C ARG A 32 3.30 9.02 -8.84
N ASP A 33 2.98 8.09 -7.95
CA ASP A 33 1.88 8.24 -7.01
C ASP A 33 2.14 9.41 -6.05
N TYR A 34 3.36 9.46 -5.48
CA TYR A 34 3.79 10.55 -4.60
C TYR A 34 3.63 11.92 -5.26
N ASP A 35 4.13 12.10 -6.49
CA ASP A 35 3.99 13.35 -7.23
C ASP A 35 2.52 13.69 -7.52
N ALA A 36 1.70 12.70 -7.87
CA ALA A 36 0.29 12.90 -8.20
C ALA A 36 -0.52 13.41 -6.99
N TRP A 37 -0.41 12.76 -5.83
CA TRP A 37 -1.17 13.20 -4.66
C TRP A 37 -0.55 14.43 -3.98
N THR A 38 0.78 14.59 -3.97
CA THR A 38 1.41 15.78 -3.37
C THR A 38 1.10 17.05 -4.14
N SER A 39 1.06 17.00 -5.48
CA SER A 39 0.61 18.13 -6.30
C SER A 39 -0.88 18.48 -6.12
N SER A 40 -1.65 17.56 -5.53
CA SER A 40 -3.09 17.71 -5.29
C SER A 40 -3.46 18.05 -3.85
N VAL A 41 -2.49 18.31 -2.95
CA VAL A 41 -2.71 18.52 -1.51
C VAL A 41 -3.76 19.61 -1.24
N ASP A 42 -3.60 20.79 -1.83
CA ASP A 42 -4.53 21.91 -1.62
C ASP A 42 -5.95 21.57 -2.09
N PHE A 43 -6.05 20.87 -3.22
CA PHE A 43 -7.33 20.41 -3.74
C PHE A 43 -7.98 19.39 -2.80
N ILE A 44 -7.22 18.42 -2.28
CA ILE A 44 -7.72 17.39 -1.37
C ILE A 44 -8.24 18.01 -0.07
N HIS A 45 -7.53 18.99 0.51
CA HIS A 45 -8.01 19.69 1.70
C HIS A 45 -9.26 20.56 1.46
N ALA A 46 -9.51 20.97 0.23
CA ALA A 46 -10.72 21.69 -0.15
C ALA A 46 -11.94 20.76 -0.35
N LEU A 47 -11.75 19.44 -0.37
CA LEU A 47 -12.86 18.49 -0.51
C LEU A 47 -13.69 18.42 0.78
N PRO A 48 -15.03 18.34 0.68
CA PRO A 48 -15.89 18.16 1.84
C PRO A 48 -15.47 16.96 2.71
N GLY A 49 -15.26 17.20 4.00
CA GLY A 49 -14.87 16.17 4.98
C GLY A 49 -13.35 16.02 5.20
N PHE A 50 -12.51 16.74 4.44
CA PHE A 50 -11.05 16.72 4.55
C PHE A 50 -10.44 18.02 5.10
N GLU A 51 -11.28 19.00 5.45
CA GLU A 51 -10.87 20.36 5.80
C GLU A 51 -10.01 20.40 7.07
N THR A 52 -10.20 19.42 7.96
CA THR A 52 -9.52 19.32 9.26
C THR A 52 -8.51 18.17 9.32
N TRP A 53 -8.36 17.41 8.23
CA TRP A 53 -7.42 16.30 8.20
C TRP A 53 -5.99 16.81 8.21
N LYS A 54 -5.09 16.08 8.90
CA LYS A 54 -3.65 16.37 8.89
C LYS A 54 -2.91 15.76 7.69
N TRP A 55 -3.63 14.95 6.92
CA TRP A 55 -3.20 14.33 5.68
C TRP A 55 -4.10 14.87 4.55
N PRO A 56 -3.59 15.06 3.33
CA PRO A 56 -2.21 14.83 2.91
C PRO A 56 -1.25 15.98 3.27
N LYS A 57 0.00 15.66 3.60
CA LYS A 57 1.10 16.61 3.74
C LYS A 57 2.34 16.03 3.07
N PRO A 58 3.34 16.84 2.65
CA PRO A 58 4.61 16.29 2.18
C PRO A 58 5.24 15.37 3.23
N MET A 59 5.73 14.21 2.80
CA MET A 59 6.34 13.18 3.63
C MET A 59 7.48 12.53 2.85
N SER A 60 8.51 12.02 3.54
CA SER A 60 9.60 11.30 2.86
C SER A 60 9.56 9.81 3.16
N ARG A 61 10.09 9.00 2.24
CA ARG A 61 10.29 7.55 2.49
C ARG A 61 11.11 7.32 3.76
N ALA A 62 12.19 8.09 3.97
CA ALA A 62 13.04 7.95 5.15
C ALA A 62 12.29 8.25 6.47
N GLU A 63 11.35 9.20 6.47
CA GLU A 63 10.49 9.51 7.63
C GLU A 63 9.53 8.36 7.94
N LEU A 64 9.01 7.67 6.92
CA LEU A 64 7.94 6.70 7.07
C LEU A 64 8.39 5.23 7.07
N ASP A 65 9.58 4.90 6.58
CA ASP A 65 10.03 3.51 6.38
C ASP A 65 9.99 2.69 7.69
N ARG A 66 10.61 3.22 8.77
CA ARG A 66 10.63 2.56 10.09
C ARG A 66 9.24 2.53 10.75
N PRO A 67 8.50 3.65 10.88
CA PRO A 67 7.15 3.62 11.47
C PRO A 67 6.18 2.70 10.73
N LEU A 68 6.24 2.66 9.39
CA LEU A 68 5.39 1.79 8.58
C LEU A 68 5.71 0.32 8.83
N TYR A 69 7.00 -0.05 8.81
CA TYR A 69 7.42 -1.41 9.12
C TYR A 69 6.94 -1.87 10.49
N GLU A 70 7.15 -1.07 11.53
CA GLU A 70 6.75 -1.42 12.89
C GLU A 70 5.22 -1.54 13.04
N ALA A 71 4.46 -0.65 12.38
CA ALA A 71 3.01 -0.71 12.39
C ALA A 71 2.49 -1.97 11.70
N VAL A 72 3.05 -2.34 10.54
CA VAL A 72 2.66 -3.53 9.78
C VAL A 72 3.07 -4.80 10.53
N ALA A 73 4.30 -4.88 11.02
CA ALA A 73 4.78 -6.01 11.81
C ALA A 73 3.87 -6.26 13.03
N ARG A 74 3.58 -5.20 13.80
CA ARG A 74 2.69 -5.27 14.96
C ARG A 74 1.28 -5.73 14.58
N TRP A 75 0.73 -5.24 13.48
CA TRP A 75 -0.59 -5.63 13.02
C TRP A 75 -0.64 -7.10 12.59
N LEU A 76 0.38 -7.57 11.86
CA LEU A 76 0.53 -8.97 11.46
C LEU A 76 0.58 -9.89 12.69
N GLU A 77 1.32 -9.50 13.74
CA GLU A 77 1.41 -10.26 14.99
C GLU A 77 0.09 -10.29 15.77
N GLN A 78 -0.65 -9.18 15.82
CA GLN A 78 -1.78 -9.03 16.74
C GLN A 78 -3.14 -9.42 16.15
N SER A 79 -3.33 -9.20 14.85
CA SER A 79 -4.66 -9.25 14.21
C SER A 79 -4.80 -10.34 13.17
N TRP A 80 -3.68 -10.88 12.67
CA TRP A 80 -3.71 -11.77 11.52
C TRP A 80 -3.59 -13.25 11.94
N PRO A 81 -4.40 -14.16 11.37
CA PRO A 81 -4.47 -15.55 11.84
C PRO A 81 -3.36 -16.45 11.26
N PHE A 82 -2.15 -15.93 11.05
CA PHE A 82 -1.03 -16.76 10.59
C PHE A 82 -0.39 -17.53 11.75
N ALA A 83 -0.19 -18.84 11.58
CA ALA A 83 0.49 -19.68 12.57
C ALA A 83 1.99 -19.37 12.65
N GLU A 84 2.58 -18.87 11.56
CA GLU A 84 3.97 -18.46 11.45
C GLU A 84 4.04 -17.17 10.64
N LEU A 85 4.74 -16.16 11.16
CA LEU A 85 4.92 -14.88 10.51
C LEU A 85 6.32 -14.81 9.90
N VAL A 86 6.40 -14.79 8.57
CA VAL A 86 7.62 -14.50 7.83
C VAL A 86 7.49 -13.10 7.23
N TYR A 87 8.15 -12.12 7.84
CA TYR A 87 8.16 -10.74 7.37
C TYR A 87 9.59 -10.25 7.21
N ALA A 88 9.88 -9.62 6.06
CA ALA A 88 11.24 -9.22 5.72
C ALA A 88 11.73 -8.10 6.66
N PRO A 89 12.92 -8.23 7.28
CA PRO A 89 13.44 -7.22 8.21
C PRO A 89 13.73 -5.88 7.50
N ARG A 90 13.58 -4.78 8.25
CA ARG A 90 13.93 -3.41 7.86
C ARG A 90 15.00 -2.82 8.77
#